data_AF-A0A1G0PIC6-F1
#
_entry.id   AF-A0A1G0PIC6-F1
#
_cell.length_a   1.000
_cell.length_b   1.000
_cell.length_c   1.000
_cell.angle_alpha   90.00
_cell.angle_beta   90.00
_cell.angle_gamma   90.00
#
_symmetry.space_group_name_H-M   'P 1'
#
loop_
_entity.id
_entity.type
_entity.pdbx_description
1 polymer ?
#
loop_
_entity_poly.entity_id
_entity_poly.type
_entity_poly.pdbx_seq_one_letter_code
_entity_poly.pdbx_strand_id
1 'polypeptide(L)'
;MLRNCDDHTKNFSFRLRKDQQWELAPAYDICHAYRPDSLWVSQHALSINGKRKDITKYDLLHLAESMNIKKADTIISEINNKVNLWNNYAEETMVNSKLRDAIKNTLISFL
;
A
#
# COMPACT_ATOMS: atom_id res chain seq x y z
N MET A 1 -7.05 3.12 2.48
CA MET A 1 -5.94 2.34 1.91
C MET A 1 -5.87 2.47 0.40
N LEU A 2 -4.67 2.77 -0.09
CA LEU A 2 -4.30 2.79 -1.50
C LEU A 2 -4.05 1.36 -2.00
N ARG A 3 -4.19 1.14 -3.31
CA ARG A 3 -3.92 -0.14 -3.95
C ARG A 3 -2.69 -0.01 -4.86
N ASN A 4 -1.55 -0.49 -4.39
CA ASN A 4 -0.44 -0.85 -5.25
C ASN A 4 -0.43 -2.38 -5.34
N CYS A 5 -0.98 -2.92 -6.42
CA CYS A 5 -1.04 -4.36 -6.66
C CYS A 5 0.16 -4.87 -7.47
N ASP A 6 1.10 -3.99 -7.84
CA ASP A 6 2.39 -4.35 -8.44
C ASP A 6 3.50 -4.44 -7.38
N ASP A 7 3.15 -4.93 -6.19
CA ASP A 7 4.00 -5.00 -5.00
C ASP A 7 4.91 -6.24 -4.98
N HIS A 8 5.42 -6.65 -6.14
CA HIS A 8 6.22 -7.86 -6.28
C HIS A 8 7.62 -7.76 -5.63
N THR A 9 8.27 -8.90 -5.40
CA THR A 9 9.57 -8.98 -4.69
C THR A 9 10.69 -8.13 -5.27
N LYS A 10 10.64 -7.82 -6.57
CA LYS A 10 11.60 -6.93 -7.25
C LYS A 10 11.47 -5.44 -6.87
N ASN A 11 10.37 -5.05 -6.23
CA ASN A 11 10.14 -3.69 -5.73
C ASN A 11 10.63 -3.48 -4.28
N PHE A 12 11.35 -4.48 -3.75
CA PHE A 12 12.04 -4.38 -2.47
C PHE A 12 13.53 -4.58 -2.70
N SER A 13 14.34 -3.75 -2.04
CA SER A 13 15.79 -3.84 -2.16
C SER A 13 16.46 -3.48 -0.85
N PHE A 14 17.70 -3.97 -0.71
CA PHE A 14 18.57 -3.64 0.40
C PHE A 14 19.78 -2.88 -0.13
N ARG A 15 20.28 -1.93 0.66
CA ARG A 15 21.49 -1.18 0.37
C ARG A 15 22.60 -1.64 1.28
N LEU A 16 23.81 -1.77 0.72
CA LEU A 16 25.05 -1.97 1.46
C LEU A 16 25.95 -0.77 1.19
N ARG A 17 26.19 0.06 2.20
CA ARG A 17 27.18 1.14 2.11
C ARG A 17 28.54 0.58 2.50
N LYS A 18 29.60 1.15 1.92
CA LYS A 18 30.98 0.76 2.28
C LYS A 18 31.15 0.83 3.80
N ASP A 19 31.69 -0.24 4.37
CA ASP A 19 31.96 -0.38 5.81
C ASP A 19 30.71 -0.26 6.73
N GLN A 20 29.51 -0.54 6.20
CA GLN A 20 28.27 -0.56 6.98
C GLN A 20 27.50 -1.87 6.84
N GLN A 21 26.45 -2.04 7.65
CA GLN A 21 25.53 -3.18 7.58
C GLN A 21 24.49 -2.99 6.46
N TRP A 22 23.88 -4.10 6.03
CA TRP A 22 22.72 -4.06 5.16
C TRP A 22 21.57 -3.31 5.80
N GLU A 23 20.92 -2.45 5.03
CA GLU A 23 19.69 -1.75 5.41
C GLU A 23 18.64 -1.91 4.31
N LEU A 24 17.37 -1.74 4.67
CA LEU A 24 16.31 -1.64 3.67
C LEU A 24 16.50 -0.36 2.85
N ALA A 25 16.37 -0.43 1.54
CA ALA A 25 16.35 0.76 0.70
C ALA A 25 15.10 1.61 0.99
N PRO A 26 15.15 2.94 0.79
CA PRO A 26 13.92 3.75 0.76
C PRO A 26 12.92 3.15 -0.21
N ALA A 27 11.63 3.23 0.12
CA ALA A 27 10.59 2.71 -0.75
C ALA A 27 10.57 3.46 -2.09
N TYR A 28 10.35 2.72 -3.17
CA TYR A 28 10.30 3.23 -4.54
C TYR A 28 9.18 2.51 -5.29
N ASP A 29 8.87 2.98 -6.51
CA ASP A 29 7.79 2.45 -7.36
C ASP A 29 6.43 2.36 -6.63
N ILE A 30 6.14 3.39 -5.83
CA ILE A 30 4.86 3.53 -5.14
C ILE A 30 3.89 4.23 -6.08
N CYS A 31 2.99 3.47 -6.70
CA CYS A 31 1.93 4.01 -7.53
C CYS A 31 0.58 3.34 -7.25
N HIS A 32 -0.50 3.96 -7.71
CA HIS A 32 -1.82 3.33 -7.72
C HIS A 32 -1.91 2.32 -8.87
N ALA A 33 -1.24 1.18 -8.72
CA ALA A 33 -1.24 0.09 -9.68
C ALA A 33 -2.44 -0.82 -9.40
N TYR A 34 -3.63 -0.42 -9.83
CA TYR A 34 -4.83 -1.24 -9.69
C TYR A 34 -5.77 -1.10 -10.88
N ARG A 35 -6.18 -2.26 -11.43
CA ARG A 35 -7.25 -2.32 -12.44
C ARG A 35 -8.01 -3.64 -12.28
N PRO A 36 -9.33 -3.62 -12.04
CA PRO A 36 -10.08 -4.82 -11.65
C PRO A 36 -10.10 -5.93 -12.71
N ASP A 37 -10.02 -5.55 -13.99
CA ASP A 37 -9.99 -6.45 -15.16
C ASP A 37 -8.56 -6.88 -15.56
N SER A 38 -7.52 -6.40 -14.86
CA SER A 38 -6.14 -6.75 -15.18
C SER A 38 -5.78 -8.14 -14.66
N LEU A 39 -5.14 -8.94 -15.51
CA LEU A 39 -4.56 -10.22 -15.11
C LEU A 39 -3.41 -10.05 -14.09
N TRP A 40 -2.76 -8.88 -14.08
CA TRP A 40 -1.54 -8.65 -13.28
C TRP A 40 -1.80 -7.83 -12.02
N VAL A 41 -2.57 -6.75 -12.13
CA VAL A 41 -2.74 -5.76 -11.05
C VAL A 41 -4.19 -5.66 -10.54
N SER A 42 -4.98 -6.73 -10.69
CA SER A 42 -6.30 -6.81 -10.05
C SER A 42 -6.25 -7.27 -8.59
N GLN A 43 -5.07 -7.66 -8.10
CA GLN A 43 -4.82 -8.16 -6.74
C GLN A 43 -3.35 -7.99 -6.36
N HIS A 44 -3.06 -7.95 -5.06
CA HIS A 44 -1.68 -7.93 -4.59
C HIS A 44 -0.87 -9.12 -5.14
N ALA A 45 0.38 -8.86 -5.51
CA ALA A 45 1.33 -9.89 -5.91
C ALA A 45 1.79 -10.69 -4.68
N LEU A 46 2.06 -9.99 -3.57
CA LEU A 46 2.39 -10.59 -2.28
C LEU A 46 1.12 -10.83 -1.46
N SER A 47 0.98 -12.04 -0.90
CA SER A 47 -0.19 -12.37 -0.10
C SER A 47 -0.05 -11.88 1.34
N ILE A 48 -1.17 -11.46 1.93
CA ILE A 48 -1.31 -11.15 3.35
C ILE A 48 -2.21 -12.22 3.95
N ASN A 49 -1.69 -13.01 4.88
CA ASN A 49 -2.42 -14.13 5.49
C ASN A 49 -3.05 -15.08 4.46
N GLY A 50 -2.30 -15.41 3.40
CA GLY A 50 -2.76 -16.25 2.29
C GLY A 50 -3.73 -15.57 1.30
N LYS A 51 -4.16 -14.33 1.57
CA LYS A 51 -5.09 -13.57 0.72
C LYS A 51 -4.33 -12.59 -0.19
N ARG A 52 -4.85 -12.35 -1.39
CA ARG A 52 -4.36 -11.33 -2.33
C ARG A 52 -5.40 -10.26 -2.68
N LYS A 53 -6.67 -10.53 -2.34
CA LYS A 53 -7.83 -9.65 -2.48
C LYS A 53 -8.57 -9.64 -1.14
N ASP A 54 -9.48 -8.67 -0.99
CA ASP A 54 -10.40 -8.57 0.15
C ASP A 54 -9.67 -8.59 1.50
N ILE A 55 -8.50 -7.93 1.54
CA ILE A 55 -7.69 -7.77 2.75
C ILE A 55 -8.45 -6.89 3.73
N THR A 56 -8.66 -7.41 4.94
CA THR A 56 -9.34 -6.70 6.01
C THR A 56 -8.35 -6.10 7.02
N LYS A 57 -8.83 -5.21 7.88
CA LYS A 57 -8.05 -4.72 9.03
C LYS A 57 -7.56 -5.87 9.92
N TYR A 58 -8.39 -6.90 10.10
CA TYR A 58 -8.03 -8.09 10.88
C TYR A 58 -6.83 -8.83 10.27
N ASP A 59 -6.79 -8.99 8.94
CA ASP A 59 -5.66 -9.65 8.28
C ASP A 59 -4.33 -8.90 8.51
N LEU A 60 -4.38 -7.56 8.53
CA LEU A 60 -3.21 -6.72 8.82
C LEU A 60 -2.79 -6.80 10.30
N LEU A 61 -3.74 -6.81 11.23
CA LEU A 61 -3.46 -6.94 12.66
C LEU A 61 -2.87 -8.30 13.00
N HIS A 62 -3.40 -9.38 12.41
CA HIS A 62 -2.85 -10.73 12.57
C HIS A 62 -1.42 -10.82 12.02
N LEU A 63 -1.16 -10.25 10.84
CA LEU A 63 0.20 -10.17 10.30
C LEU A 63 1.14 -9.41 11.26
N ALA A 64 0.69 -8.27 11.77
CA ALA A 64 1.47 -7.46 12.69
C ALA A 64 1.83 -8.22 13.98
N GLU A 65 0.88 -8.96 14.55
CA GLU A 65 1.13 -9.83 15.71
C GLU A 65 2.19 -10.88 15.39
N SER A 66 2.03 -11.60 14.27
CA SER A 66 2.97 -12.66 13.86
C SER A 66 4.40 -12.15 13.63
N MET A 67 4.54 -10.89 13.22
CA MET A 67 5.82 -10.23 12.93
C MET A 67 6.32 -9.34 14.09
N ASN A 68 5.65 -9.37 15.25
CA ASN A 68 5.96 -8.56 16.43
C ASN A 68 6.02 -7.04 16.15
N ILE A 69 5.13 -6.55 15.28
CA ILE A 69 5.01 -5.13 14.93
C ILE A 69 4.20 -4.42 16.01
N LYS A 70 4.84 -3.46 16.70
CA LYS A 70 4.20 -2.66 17.74
C LYS A 70 3.33 -1.55 17.14
N LYS A 71 2.26 -1.16 17.86
CA LYS A 71 1.36 -0.05 17.50
C LYS A 71 0.68 -0.21 16.11
N ALA A 72 0.46 -1.45 15.67
CA ALA A 72 -0.09 -1.73 14.36
C ALA A 72 -1.45 -1.06 14.11
N ASP A 73 -2.35 -1.09 15.08
CA ASP A 73 -3.66 -0.43 14.97
C ASP A 73 -3.54 1.09 14.75
N THR A 74 -2.60 1.73 15.46
CA THR A 74 -2.31 3.16 15.29
C THR A 74 -1.76 3.45 13.89
N ILE A 75 -0.79 2.66 13.42
CA ILE A 75 -0.19 2.81 12.09
C ILE A 75 -1.26 2.65 11.00
N ILE A 76 -2.08 1.61 11.09
CA ILE A 76 -3.17 1.35 10.12
C ILE A 76 -4.16 2.51 10.11
N SER A 77 -4.56 3.00 11.29
CA SER A 77 -5.51 4.11 11.40
C SER A 77 -4.95 5.41 10.84
N GLU A 78 -3.67 5.71 11.11
CA GLU A 78 -2.98 6.89 10.55
C GLU A 78 -2.97 6.84 9.03
N ILE A 79 -2.54 5.72 8.44
CA ILE A 79 -2.48 5.57 6.98
C ILE A 79 -3.88 5.61 6.37
N ASN A 80 -4.88 4.98 7.01
CA ASN A 80 -6.27 5.05 6.53
C ASN A 80 -6.76 6.51 6.49
N ASN A 81 -6.51 7.28 7.55
CA ASN A 81 -6.87 8.70 7.61
C ASN A 81 -6.16 9.52 6.53
N LYS A 82 -4.86 9.30 6.31
CA LYS A 82 -4.10 9.99 5.24
C LYS A 82 -4.63 9.65 3.86
N VAL A 83 -4.93 8.38 3.58
CA VAL A 83 -5.50 7.98 2.28
C VAL A 83 -6.88 8.59 2.06
N ASN A 84 -7.68 8.76 3.11
CA ASN A 84 -9.00 9.38 2.99
C ASN A 84 -8.93 10.85 2.54
N LEU A 85 -7.79 11.52 2.73
CA LEU A 85 -7.49 12.86 2.23
C LEU A 85 -7.04 12.89 0.75
N TRP A 86 -7.14 11.78 0.02
CA TRP A 86 -6.71 11.66 -1.38
C TRP A 86 -7.15 12.84 -2.26
N ASN A 87 -8.42 13.26 -2.18
CA ASN A 87 -8.91 14.35 -3.03
C ASN A 87 -8.16 15.65 -2.77
N ASN A 88 -7.84 15.97 -1.51
CA ASN A 88 -7.10 17.18 -1.14
C ASN A 88 -5.69 17.15 -1.77
N TYR A 89 -4.97 16.03 -1.64
CA TYR A 89 -3.65 15.87 -2.23
C TYR A 89 -3.68 15.91 -3.75
N ALA A 90 -4.67 15.26 -4.36
CA ALA A 90 -4.84 15.22 -5.80
C ALA A 90 -5.16 16.62 -6.36
N GLU A 91 -5.92 17.44 -5.64
CA GLU A 91 -6.22 18.83 -6.01
C GLU A 91 -4.99 19.73 -5.86
N GLU A 92 -4.29 19.64 -4.72
CA GLU A 92 -3.05 20.38 -4.46
C GLU A 92 -1.97 20.12 -5.53
N THR A 93 -1.90 18.88 -6.02
CA THR A 93 -0.93 18.46 -7.04
C THR A 93 -1.48 18.49 -8.48
N MET A 94 -2.70 19.00 -8.67
CA MET A 94 -3.36 19.16 -9.97
C MET A 94 -3.48 17.85 -10.77
N VAL A 95 -3.75 16.73 -10.11
CA VAL A 95 -4.07 15.47 -10.77
C VAL A 95 -5.31 15.67 -11.65
N ASN A 96 -5.26 15.16 -12.88
CA ASN A 96 -6.40 15.19 -13.79
C ASN A 96 -7.67 14.66 -13.11
N SER A 97 -8.78 15.40 -13.20
CA SER A 97 -10.02 15.09 -12.47
C SER A 97 -10.56 13.68 -12.75
N LYS A 98 -10.52 13.23 -14.01
CA LYS A 98 -10.95 11.87 -14.38
C LYS A 98 -10.11 10.81 -13.67
N LEU A 99 -8.79 11.01 -13.61
CA LEU A 99 -7.87 10.10 -12.93
C LEU A 99 -8.05 10.15 -11.40
N ARG A 100 -8.16 11.35 -10.82
CA ARG A 100 -8.44 11.55 -9.39
C ARG A 100 -9.67 10.76 -8.97
N ASP A 101 -10.78 10.93 -9.70
CA ASP A 101 -12.07 10.33 -9.36
C ASP A 101 -12.04 8.82 -9.57
N ALA A 102 -11.39 8.34 -10.63
CA ALA A 102 -11.18 6.91 -10.87
C ALA A 102 -10.39 6.24 -9.73
N ILE A 103 -9.30 6.85 -9.26
CA ILE A 103 -8.51 6.37 -8.12
C ILE A 103 -9.36 6.40 -6.84
N LYS A 104 -10.08 7.51 -6.59
CA LYS A 104 -10.92 7.67 -5.39
C LYS A 104 -11.93 6.52 -5.24
N ASN A 105 -12.55 6.11 -6.34
CA ASN A 105 -13.57 5.06 -6.37
C ASN A 105 -13.04 3.64 -6.10
N THR A 106 -11.72 3.45 -6.06
CA THR A 106 -11.10 2.14 -5.80
C THR A 106 -10.37 2.08 -4.45
N LEU A 107 -10.34 3.19 -3.69
CA LEU A 107 -9.75 3.21 -2.36
C LEU A 107 -10.54 2.32 -1.40
N ILE A 108 -9.83 1.57 -0.56
CA ILE A 108 -10.45 0.75 0.49
C ILE A 108 -10.45 1.56 1.77
N SER A 109 -11.54 1.63 2.51
CA SER A 109 -11.53 2.19 3.86
C SER A 109 -11.64 1.07 4.89
N PHE A 110 -10.75 1.06 5.86
CA PHE A 110 -10.94 0.28 7.08
C PHE A 110 -11.63 1.19 8.08
N LEU A 111 -12.93 0.96 8.30
CA LEU A 111 -13.67 1.56 9.41
C LEU A 111 -13.25 0.88 10.72
#